data_AF-A0A6B1YJ95-F1
#
_entry.id   AF-A0A6B1YJ95-F1
#
_cell.length_a   1.000
_cell.length_b   1.000
_cell.length_c   1.000
_cell.angle_alpha   90.00
_cell.angle_beta   90.00
_cell.angle_gamma   90.00
#
_symmetry.space_group_name_H-M   'P 1'
#
loop_
_entity.id
_entity.type
_entity.pdbx_description
1 polymer ?
#
loop_
_entity_poly.entity_id
_entity_poly.type
_entity_poly.pdbx_seq_one_letter_code
_entity_poly.pdbx_strand_id
1 'polypeptide(L)'
;MSSSEQAAWIQAIGSVAAIFVAVAIPAITSLNQRRSKAAENAERSKNLILSFYPSLLKMNRSLDRFIETTDYAYSEGDEVINIDPDDGNFQKHIPDLLAAASSLAQFSSAVAGPLRALLYRLIDMQHWLESIPTIQRSGSPGFYINNLDDIRERAIELNVLTVETLEACSTSLQEKQNH
;
A
#
# COMPACT_ATOMS: atom_id res chain seq x y z
N MET A 1 46.66 -55.13 -9.80
CA MET A 1 45.74 -54.33 -8.96
C MET A 1 44.82 -55.30 -8.25
N SER A 2 44.77 -55.26 -6.92
CA SER A 2 43.98 -56.23 -6.15
C SER A 2 42.49 -55.85 -6.17
N SER A 3 41.61 -56.84 -6.06
CA SER A 3 40.15 -56.65 -5.98
C SER A 3 39.73 -55.70 -4.84
N SER A 4 40.52 -55.64 -3.76
CA SER A 4 40.26 -54.76 -2.61
C SER A 4 40.59 -53.28 -2.86
N GLU A 5 41.63 -52.98 -3.65
CA GLU A 5 41.94 -51.59 -4.04
C GLU A 5 40.84 -50.99 -4.93
N GLN A 6 40.29 -51.82 -5.83
CA GLN A 6 39.22 -51.40 -6.74
C GLN A 6 37.90 -51.16 -5.97
N ALA A 7 37.60 -52.00 -4.98
CA ALA A 7 36.44 -51.83 -4.10
C ALA A 7 36.56 -50.59 -3.19
N ALA A 8 37.73 -50.35 -2.60
CA ALA A 8 37.97 -49.20 -1.73
C ALA A 8 37.86 -47.86 -2.49
N TRP A 9 38.34 -47.82 -3.74
CA TRP A 9 38.22 -46.64 -4.61
C TRP A 9 36.76 -46.35 -4.99
N ILE A 10 35.97 -47.36 -5.35
CA ILE A 10 34.54 -47.20 -5.67
C ILE A 10 33.76 -46.69 -4.45
N GLN A 11 34.07 -47.19 -3.25
CA GLN A 11 33.44 -46.75 -2.00
C GLN A 11 33.78 -45.29 -1.67
N ALA A 12 35.03 -44.87 -1.89
CA ALA A 12 35.47 -43.49 -1.66
C ALA A 12 34.80 -42.49 -2.63
N ILE A 13 34.59 -42.86 -3.89
CA ILE A 13 33.85 -42.02 -4.85
C ILE A 13 32.37 -41.95 -4.46
N GLY A 14 31.78 -43.09 -4.07
CA GLY A 14 30.38 -43.16 -3.66
C GLY A 14 30.07 -42.28 -2.43
N SER A 15 30.98 -42.24 -1.46
CA SER A 15 30.80 -41.40 -0.26
C SER A 15 30.91 -39.90 -0.57
N VAL A 16 31.87 -39.49 -1.41
CA VAL A 16 32.02 -38.09 -1.84
C VAL A 16 30.81 -37.63 -2.66
N ALA A 17 30.34 -38.47 -3.59
CA ALA A 17 29.13 -38.18 -4.36
C ALA A 17 27.89 -38.09 -3.45
N ALA A 18 27.75 -38.98 -2.47
CA ALA A 18 26.65 -38.95 -1.51
C ALA A 18 26.65 -37.68 -0.66
N ILE A 19 27.82 -37.22 -0.20
CA ILE A 19 27.96 -35.95 0.54
C ILE A 19 27.55 -34.77 -0.33
N PHE A 20 28.00 -34.74 -1.60
CA PHE A 20 27.62 -33.68 -2.54
C PHE A 20 26.11 -33.62 -2.77
N VAL A 21 25.47 -34.77 -2.99
CA VAL A 21 24.03 -34.88 -3.17
C VAL A 21 23.28 -34.45 -1.90
N ALA A 22 23.77 -34.86 -0.72
CA ALA A 22 23.18 -34.53 0.57
C ALA A 22 23.21 -33.02 0.90
N VAL A 23 24.15 -32.25 0.32
CA VAL A 23 24.22 -30.79 0.50
C VAL A 23 23.51 -30.05 -0.66
N ALA A 24 23.68 -30.52 -1.89
CA ALA A 24 23.14 -29.87 -3.07
C ALA A 24 21.60 -29.94 -3.13
N ILE A 25 21.00 -31.09 -2.79
CA ILE A 25 19.54 -31.24 -2.85
C ILE A 25 18.83 -30.31 -1.85
N PRO A 26 19.20 -30.24 -0.55
CA PRO A 26 18.58 -29.30 0.38
C PRO A 26 18.80 -27.84 -0.01
N ALA A 27 19.99 -27.50 -0.52
CA ALA A 27 20.29 -26.15 -0.97
C ALA A 27 19.38 -25.74 -2.14
N ILE A 28 19.29 -26.55 -3.19
CA ILE A 28 18.41 -26.30 -4.35
C ILE A 28 16.94 -26.25 -3.93
N THR A 29 16.51 -27.19 -3.07
CA THR A 29 15.12 -27.23 -2.56
C THR A 29 14.79 -25.97 -1.76
N SER A 30 15.69 -25.52 -0.89
CA SER A 30 15.51 -24.29 -0.09
C SER A 30 15.47 -23.04 -0.97
N LEU A 31 16.27 -22.97 -2.03
CA LEU A 31 16.24 -21.88 -3.00
C LEU A 31 14.92 -21.85 -3.78
N ASN A 32 14.46 -23.00 -4.23
CA ASN A 32 13.18 -23.13 -4.94
C ASN A 32 12.00 -22.78 -4.02
N GLN A 33 12.01 -23.21 -2.76
CA GLN A 33 11.00 -22.83 -1.77
C GLN A 33 11.00 -21.32 -1.51
N ARG A 34 12.17 -20.70 -1.38
CA ARG A 34 12.28 -19.23 -1.22
C ARG A 34 11.72 -18.48 -2.42
N ARG A 35 12.04 -18.94 -3.64
CA ARG A 35 11.52 -18.36 -4.89
C ARG A 35 10.00 -18.52 -5.00
N SER A 36 9.49 -19.71 -4.73
CA SER A 36 8.05 -19.99 -4.72
C SER A 36 7.30 -19.10 -3.72
N LYS A 37 7.85 -18.97 -2.50
CA LYS A 37 7.26 -18.12 -1.46
C LYS A 37 7.33 -16.63 -1.83
N ALA A 38 8.39 -16.19 -2.47
CA ALA A 38 8.50 -14.81 -2.98
C ALA A 38 7.45 -14.53 -4.07
N ALA A 39 7.24 -15.47 -5.00
CA ALA A 39 6.22 -15.36 -6.03
C ALA A 39 4.80 -15.34 -5.43
N GLU A 40 4.51 -16.23 -4.49
CA GLU A 40 3.22 -16.24 -3.76
C GLU A 40 2.97 -14.92 -3.03
N ASN A 41 3.99 -14.40 -2.33
CA ASN A 41 3.88 -13.11 -1.65
C ASN A 41 3.65 -11.95 -2.62
N ALA A 42 4.27 -11.98 -3.81
CA ALA A 42 4.09 -10.96 -4.84
C ALA A 42 2.67 -10.99 -5.44
N GLU A 43 2.10 -12.17 -5.68
CA GLU A 43 0.71 -12.29 -6.13
C GLU A 43 -0.27 -11.85 -5.04
N ARG A 44 0.01 -12.24 -3.78
CA ARG A 44 -0.79 -11.81 -2.63
C ARG A 44 -0.78 -10.29 -2.44
N SER A 45 0.37 -9.64 -2.60
CA SER A 45 0.48 -8.19 -2.49
C SER A 45 -0.34 -7.49 -3.58
N LYS A 46 -0.29 -7.98 -4.83
CA LYS A 46 -1.11 -7.47 -5.94
C LYS A 46 -2.61 -7.61 -5.66
N ASN A 47 -3.04 -8.77 -5.17
CA ASN A 47 -4.45 -8.99 -4.80
C ASN A 47 -4.90 -8.06 -3.69
N LEU A 48 -4.04 -7.80 -2.70
CA LEU A 48 -4.34 -6.82 -1.65
C LEU A 48 -4.43 -5.42 -2.23
N ILE A 49 -3.52 -5.00 -3.11
CA ILE A 49 -3.61 -3.71 -3.82
C ILE A 49 -4.98 -3.57 -4.49
N LEU A 50 -5.41 -4.58 -5.25
CA LEU A 50 -6.71 -4.57 -5.92
C LEU A 50 -7.90 -4.46 -4.95
N SER A 51 -7.77 -4.92 -3.70
CA SER A 51 -8.85 -4.83 -2.71
C SER A 51 -9.08 -3.43 -2.14
N PHE A 52 -8.04 -2.58 -2.02
CA PHE A 52 -8.17 -1.22 -1.46
C PHE A 52 -7.93 -0.09 -2.47
N TYR A 53 -7.44 -0.42 -3.68
CA TYR A 53 -7.27 0.54 -4.78
C TYR A 53 -8.54 1.37 -5.07
N PRO A 54 -9.76 0.78 -5.08
CA PRO A 54 -10.98 1.56 -5.26
C PRO A 54 -11.20 2.60 -4.16
N SER A 55 -10.82 2.30 -2.91
CA SER A 55 -10.94 3.24 -1.79
C SER A 55 -9.95 4.39 -1.92
N LEU A 56 -8.75 4.16 -2.45
CA LEU A 56 -7.79 5.24 -2.76
C LEU A 56 -8.33 6.16 -3.85
N LEU A 57 -8.94 5.61 -4.91
CA LEU A 57 -9.53 6.40 -5.99
C LEU A 57 -10.69 7.26 -5.47
N LYS A 58 -11.55 6.71 -4.61
CA LYS A 58 -12.63 7.48 -3.98
C LYS A 58 -12.07 8.61 -3.10
N MET A 59 -11.09 8.30 -2.25
CA MET A 59 -10.42 9.30 -1.42
C MET A 59 -9.82 10.43 -2.26
N ASN A 60 -9.07 10.14 -3.32
CA ASN A 60 -8.49 11.16 -4.18
C ASN A 60 -9.57 12.03 -4.84
N ARG A 61 -10.63 11.44 -5.40
CA ARG A 61 -11.75 12.22 -6.00
C ARG A 61 -12.42 13.14 -4.99
N SER A 62 -12.70 12.66 -3.78
CA SER A 62 -13.30 13.51 -2.75
C SER A 62 -12.35 14.57 -2.22
N LEU A 63 -11.05 14.31 -2.18
CA LEU A 63 -10.07 15.34 -1.83
C LEU A 63 -9.98 16.40 -2.93
N ASP A 64 -9.94 16.00 -4.20
CA ASP A 64 -9.93 16.92 -5.34
C ASP A 64 -11.17 17.83 -5.31
N ARG A 65 -12.37 17.24 -5.15
CA ARG A 65 -13.63 18.01 -5.06
C ARG A 65 -13.65 18.94 -3.85
N PHE A 66 -13.18 18.48 -2.69
CA PHE A 66 -13.09 19.33 -1.50
C PHE A 66 -12.15 20.52 -1.71
N ILE A 67 -10.97 20.29 -2.28
CA ILE A 67 -9.97 21.33 -2.51
C ILE A 67 -10.51 22.35 -3.52
N GLU A 68 -11.12 21.89 -4.62
CA GLU A 68 -11.73 22.73 -5.64
C GLU A 68 -12.84 23.62 -5.07
N THR A 69 -13.83 23.02 -4.40
CA THR A 69 -15.02 23.74 -3.89
C THR A 69 -14.73 24.66 -2.73
N THR A 70 -13.61 24.43 -2.03
CA THR A 70 -13.19 25.31 -0.95
C THR A 70 -12.23 26.39 -1.43
N ASP A 71 -11.72 26.37 -2.66
CA ASP A 71 -10.84 27.43 -3.17
C ASP A 71 -11.54 28.80 -3.14
N TYR A 72 -10.81 29.85 -2.78
CA TYR A 72 -11.30 31.24 -2.81
C TYR A 72 -11.64 31.72 -4.22
N ALA A 73 -11.05 31.12 -5.25
CA ALA A 73 -11.34 31.40 -6.64
C ALA A 73 -12.58 30.66 -7.17
N TYR A 74 -13.17 29.76 -6.37
CA TYR A 74 -14.32 28.96 -6.77
C TYR A 74 -15.56 29.83 -7.04
N SER A 75 -16.26 29.54 -8.13
CA SER A 75 -17.56 30.12 -8.46
C SER A 75 -18.51 29.00 -8.87
N GLU A 76 -19.70 28.92 -8.25
CA GLU A 76 -20.73 27.92 -8.57
C GLU A 76 -21.15 27.91 -10.06
N GLY A 77 -20.85 28.98 -10.81
CA GLY A 77 -21.15 29.07 -12.25
C GLY A 77 -20.10 28.46 -13.18
N ASP A 78 -18.94 28.03 -12.66
CA ASP A 78 -17.83 27.43 -13.42
C ASP A 78 -17.64 25.94 -13.09
N GLU A 79 -18.71 25.29 -12.63
CA GLU A 79 -18.66 23.89 -12.20
C GLU A 79 -18.21 22.94 -13.32
N VAL A 80 -17.02 22.36 -13.13
CA VAL A 80 -16.66 21.09 -13.76
C VAL A 80 -17.66 20.04 -13.29
N ILE A 81 -18.08 19.13 -14.19
CA ILE A 81 -19.01 18.04 -13.87
C ILE A 81 -18.56 17.33 -12.58
N ASN A 82 -19.38 17.40 -11.53
CA ASN A 82 -19.09 16.71 -10.28
C ASN A 82 -19.16 15.19 -10.50
N ILE A 83 -17.97 14.56 -10.48
CA ILE A 83 -17.81 13.11 -10.61
C ILE A 83 -17.65 12.40 -9.27
N ASP A 84 -17.66 13.14 -8.16
CA ASP A 84 -17.58 12.59 -6.81
C ASP A 84 -18.98 12.38 -6.22
N PRO A 85 -19.42 11.13 -6.01
CA PRO A 85 -20.72 10.85 -5.38
C PRO A 85 -20.81 11.32 -3.93
N ASP A 86 -19.67 11.54 -3.26
CA ASP A 86 -19.60 11.96 -1.88
C ASP A 86 -19.44 13.48 -1.71
N ASP A 87 -19.41 14.23 -2.82
CA ASP A 87 -19.36 15.69 -2.92
C ASP A 87 -18.30 16.32 -2.00
N GLY A 88 -17.06 15.85 -2.13
CA GLY A 88 -15.93 16.35 -1.35
C GLY A 88 -15.84 15.78 0.07
N ASN A 89 -16.74 14.89 0.48
CA ASN A 89 -16.73 14.32 1.82
C ASN A 89 -15.71 13.17 1.97
N PHE A 90 -14.43 13.51 1.84
CA PHE A 90 -13.30 12.58 1.94
C PHE A 90 -13.23 11.84 3.28
N GLN A 91 -13.79 12.42 4.35
CA GLN A 91 -13.76 11.83 5.71
C GLN A 91 -14.46 10.46 5.75
N LYS A 92 -15.46 10.23 4.89
CA LYS A 92 -16.16 8.94 4.76
C LYS A 92 -15.23 7.79 4.37
N HIS A 93 -14.12 8.08 3.69
CA HIS A 93 -13.21 7.06 3.16
C HIS A 93 -12.04 6.76 4.11
N ILE A 94 -11.88 7.54 5.19
CA ILE A 94 -10.78 7.36 6.15
C ILE A 94 -10.81 5.95 6.78
N PRO A 95 -11.95 5.43 7.31
CA PRO A 95 -11.96 4.12 7.97
C PRO A 95 -11.56 2.97 7.03
N ASP A 96 -12.02 3.02 5.78
CA ASP A 96 -11.72 2.00 4.77
C ASP A 96 -10.23 1.95 4.44
N LEU A 97 -9.58 3.11 4.33
CA LEU A 97 -8.14 3.17 4.10
C LEU A 97 -7.35 2.75 5.34
N LEU A 98 -7.78 3.13 6.54
CA LEU A 98 -7.12 2.72 7.78
C LEU A 98 -7.15 1.19 7.99
N ALA A 99 -8.17 0.49 7.48
CA ALA A 99 -8.22 -0.97 7.51
C ALA A 99 -7.01 -1.62 6.79
N ALA A 100 -6.42 -0.94 5.79
CA ALA A 100 -5.24 -1.42 5.07
C ALA A 100 -3.97 -1.43 5.93
N ALA A 101 -3.95 -0.75 7.09
CA ALA A 101 -2.80 -0.72 8.00
C ALA A 101 -2.38 -2.14 8.46
N SER A 102 -3.37 -3.01 8.69
CA SER A 102 -3.15 -4.42 9.06
C SER A 102 -2.37 -5.22 8.01
N SER A 103 -2.38 -4.75 6.76
CA SER A 103 -1.77 -5.42 5.62
C SER A 103 -0.43 -4.80 5.19
N LEU A 104 0.07 -3.77 5.89
CA LEU A 104 1.31 -3.07 5.53
C LEU A 104 2.52 -4.00 5.32
N ALA A 105 2.66 -5.03 6.15
CA ALA A 105 3.76 -5.98 6.07
C ALA A 105 3.70 -6.91 4.84
N GLN A 106 2.57 -6.94 4.14
CA GLN A 106 2.35 -7.79 2.96
C GLN A 106 2.67 -7.06 1.65
N PHE A 107 2.90 -5.75 1.68
CA PHE A 107 3.27 -4.97 0.50
C PHE A 107 4.79 -4.93 0.29
N SER A 108 5.19 -4.73 -0.97
CA SER A 108 6.57 -4.37 -1.29
C SER A 108 6.93 -3.03 -0.63
N SER A 109 8.23 -2.77 -0.43
CA SER A 109 8.68 -1.48 0.10
C SER A 109 8.21 -0.29 -0.76
N ALA A 110 8.09 -0.49 -2.08
CA ALA A 110 7.62 0.52 -3.03
C ALA A 110 6.18 1.00 -2.72
N VAL A 111 5.29 0.11 -2.29
CA VAL A 111 3.91 0.46 -1.92
C VAL A 111 3.79 0.76 -0.42
N ALA A 112 4.48 0.00 0.42
CA ALA A 112 4.41 0.15 1.87
C ALA A 112 4.94 1.50 2.38
N GLY A 113 5.88 2.13 1.67
CA GLY A 113 6.40 3.46 2.00
C GLY A 113 5.33 4.54 1.90
N PRO A 114 4.83 4.85 0.68
CA PRO A 114 3.76 5.82 0.45
C PRO A 114 2.50 5.53 1.26
N LEU A 115 2.07 4.26 1.30
CA LEU A 115 0.89 3.87 2.07
C LEU A 115 1.06 4.17 3.57
N ARG A 116 2.25 3.97 4.15
CA ARG A 116 2.50 4.28 5.55
C ARG A 116 2.43 5.79 5.81
N ALA A 117 2.97 6.60 4.91
CA ALA A 117 2.89 8.06 5.02
C ALA A 117 1.44 8.54 4.94
N LEU A 118 0.66 8.01 3.98
CA LEU A 118 -0.77 8.27 3.86
C LEU A 118 -1.52 7.88 5.14
N LEU A 119 -1.33 6.66 5.64
CA LEU A 119 -1.99 6.17 6.85
C LEU A 119 -1.65 7.01 8.08
N TYR A 120 -0.39 7.42 8.23
CA TYR A 120 0.01 8.32 9.30
C TYR A 120 -0.74 9.66 9.22
N ARG A 121 -0.81 10.26 8.03
CA ARG A 121 -1.53 11.53 7.83
C ARG A 121 -3.03 11.39 8.05
N LEU A 122 -3.63 10.27 7.68
CA LEU A 122 -5.04 9.95 7.97
C LEU A 122 -5.31 9.88 9.47
N ILE A 123 -4.44 9.20 10.22
CA ILE A 123 -4.55 9.10 11.69
C ILE A 123 -4.40 10.49 12.32
N ASP A 124 -3.42 11.27 11.87
CA ASP A 124 -3.21 12.65 12.36
C ASP A 124 -4.42 13.54 12.08
N MET A 125 -4.97 13.48 10.86
CA MET A 125 -6.16 14.22 10.47
C MET A 125 -7.38 13.82 11.32
N GLN A 126 -7.60 12.51 11.52
CA GLN A 126 -8.69 12.02 12.36
C GLN A 126 -8.54 12.50 13.81
N HIS A 127 -7.33 12.40 14.36
CA HIS A 127 -7.04 12.86 15.72
C HIS A 127 -7.25 14.36 15.87
N TRP A 128 -6.78 15.16 14.90
CA TRP A 128 -6.98 16.60 14.89
C TRP A 128 -8.46 16.96 14.82
N LEU A 129 -9.22 16.35 13.89
CA LEU A 129 -10.67 16.53 13.82
C LEU A 129 -11.30 16.19 15.17
N GLU A 130 -10.84 15.12 15.85
CA GLU A 130 -11.34 14.66 17.15
C GLU A 130 -10.99 15.53 18.34
N SER A 131 -9.88 16.26 18.25
CA SER A 131 -9.42 17.18 19.29
C SER A 131 -10.31 18.42 19.44
N ILE A 132 -11.16 18.71 18.46
CA ILE A 132 -11.99 19.90 18.42
C ILE A 132 -13.25 19.68 19.28
N PRO A 133 -13.58 20.58 20.23
CA PRO A 133 -14.72 20.43 21.12
C PRO A 133 -16.03 20.13 20.38
N THR A 134 -16.83 19.21 20.91
CA THR A 134 -18.09 18.73 20.29
C THR A 134 -19.08 19.84 19.97
N ILE A 135 -19.08 20.93 20.75
CA ILE A 135 -19.90 22.15 20.54
C ILE A 135 -19.54 22.87 19.23
N GLN A 136 -18.28 22.79 18.80
CA GLN A 136 -17.84 23.31 17.50
C GLN A 136 -18.12 22.28 16.40
N ARG A 137 -17.95 20.99 16.69
CA ARG A 137 -18.15 19.88 15.74
C ARG A 137 -19.60 19.64 15.29
N SER A 138 -20.60 19.89 16.14
CA SER A 138 -22.00 19.57 15.83
C SER A 138 -22.65 20.64 14.94
N GLY A 139 -22.40 20.59 13.64
CA GLY A 139 -23.24 21.25 12.63
C GLY A 139 -23.26 22.78 12.64
N SER A 140 -22.29 23.44 13.28
CA SER A 140 -22.16 24.89 13.19
C SER A 140 -21.37 25.26 11.93
N PRO A 141 -21.95 26.03 10.99
CA PRO A 141 -21.20 26.64 9.89
C PRO A 141 -19.93 27.34 10.37
N GLY A 142 -19.93 27.88 11.60
CA GLY A 142 -18.79 28.58 12.18
C GLY A 142 -17.56 27.69 12.45
N PHE A 143 -17.71 26.40 12.74
CA PHE A 143 -16.54 25.52 12.89
C PHE A 143 -15.85 25.28 11.57
N TYR A 144 -16.64 24.93 10.56
CA TYR A 144 -16.13 24.67 9.23
C TYR A 144 -15.49 25.93 8.66
N ILE A 145 -16.12 27.11 8.83
CA ILE A 145 -15.58 28.41 8.41
C ILE A 145 -14.28 28.75 9.16
N ASN A 146 -14.24 28.61 10.49
CA ASN A 146 -13.08 29.04 11.28
C ASN A 146 -11.84 28.16 11.10
N ASN A 147 -12.00 26.93 10.61
CA ASN A 147 -10.91 25.99 10.40
C ASN A 147 -10.75 25.61 8.92
N LEU A 148 -11.46 26.28 8.00
CA LEU A 148 -11.52 25.87 6.60
C LEU A 148 -10.15 25.82 5.95
N ASP A 149 -9.33 26.83 6.20
CA ASP A 149 -7.97 26.91 5.66
C ASP A 149 -7.09 25.77 6.19
N ASP A 150 -7.14 25.49 7.50
CA ASP A 150 -6.40 24.37 8.09
C ASP A 150 -6.88 23.01 7.55
N ILE A 151 -8.20 22.84 7.36
CA ILE A 151 -8.77 21.62 6.77
C ILE A 151 -8.29 21.50 5.31
N ARG A 152 -8.29 22.60 4.55
CA ARG A 152 -7.85 22.62 3.14
C ARG A 152 -6.38 22.30 3.02
N GLU A 153 -5.51 22.92 3.82
CA GLU A 153 -4.07 22.62 3.84
C GLU A 153 -3.83 21.13 4.14
N ARG A 154 -4.50 20.60 5.16
CA ARG A 154 -4.42 19.17 5.51
C ARG A 154 -4.96 18.26 4.41
N ALA A 155 -6.03 18.66 3.72
CA ALA A 155 -6.61 17.93 2.60
C ALA A 155 -5.67 17.93 1.38
N ILE A 156 -4.98 19.03 1.08
CA ILE A 156 -3.97 19.12 0.01
C ILE A 156 -2.83 18.15 0.29
N GLU A 157 -2.26 18.17 1.51
CA GLU A 157 -1.21 17.23 1.89
C GLU A 157 -1.68 15.77 1.79
N LEU A 158 -2.90 15.50 2.24
CA LEU A 158 -3.49 14.17 2.16
C LEU A 158 -3.69 13.72 0.70
N ASN A 159 -4.05 14.64 -0.19
CA ASN A 159 -4.25 14.36 -1.60
C ASN A 159 -2.93 14.00 -2.29
N VAL A 160 -1.86 14.74 -2.02
CA VAL A 160 -0.51 14.42 -2.52
C VAL A 160 -0.12 12.99 -2.13
N LEU A 161 -0.26 12.63 -0.86
CA LEU A 161 0.07 11.27 -0.39
C LEU A 161 -0.85 10.19 -0.99
N THR A 162 -2.12 10.52 -1.26
CA THR A 162 -3.06 9.61 -1.91
C THR A 162 -2.64 9.35 -3.35
N VAL A 163 -2.24 10.38 -4.10
CA VAL A 163 -1.73 10.27 -5.47
C VAL A 163 -0.43 9.45 -5.50
N GLU A 164 0.54 9.76 -4.63
CA GLU A 164 1.79 8.99 -4.53
C GLU A 164 1.52 7.48 -4.27
N THR A 165 0.55 7.19 -3.39
CA THR A 165 0.17 5.81 -3.10
C THR A 165 -0.54 5.14 -4.29
N LEU A 166 -1.38 5.87 -5.03
CA LEU A 166 -2.03 5.38 -6.25
C LEU A 166 -1.00 5.06 -7.35
N GLU A 167 0.01 5.91 -7.53
CA GLU A 167 1.10 5.71 -8.48
C GLU A 167 1.95 4.49 -8.12
N ALA A 168 2.31 4.35 -6.85
CA ALA A 168 3.04 3.18 -6.36
C ALA A 168 2.26 1.87 -6.56
N CYS A 169 0.96 1.88 -6.26
CA CYS A 169 0.06 0.75 -6.51
C CYS A 169 -0.05 0.42 -8.00
N SER A 170 -0.26 1.43 -8.85
CA SER A 170 -0.36 1.27 -10.31
C SER A 170 0.92 0.66 -10.89
N THR A 171 2.07 1.19 -10.49
CA THR A 171 3.39 0.69 -10.91
C THR A 171 3.57 -0.77 -10.48
N SER A 172 3.27 -1.09 -9.22
CA SER A 172 3.39 -2.45 -8.69
C SER A 172 2.45 -3.46 -9.37
N LEU A 173 1.27 -3.03 -9.85
CA LEU A 173 0.36 -3.88 -10.61
C LEU A 173 0.83 -4.12 -12.05
N GLN A 174 1.50 -3.13 -12.66
CA GLN A 174 2.00 -3.19 -14.03
C GLN A 174 3.34 -3.92 -14.17
N GLU A 175 4.11 -4.06 -13.08
CA GLU A 175 5.35 -4.84 -13.07
C GLU A 175 5.09 -6.29 -13.51
N LYS A 176 5.54 -6.62 -14.73
CA LYS A 176 5.63 -7.98 -15.23
C LYS A 176 6.67 -8.75 -14.42
N GLN A 177 6.30 -9.94 -13.95
CA GLN A 177 7.30 -10.89 -13.48
C GLN A 177 8.16 -11.29 -14.68
N ASN A 178 9.39 -10.78 -14.75
CA ASN A 178 10.39 -11.31 -15.66
C ASN A 178 10.72 -12.72 -15.17
N HIS A 179 10.20 -13.72 -15.88
CA HIS A 179 10.46 -15.14 -15.66
C HIS A 179 11.88 -15.53 -16.08
#